data_AF-A0A7C6SN19-F1
#
_entry.id   AF-A0A7C6SN19-F1
#
_cell.length_a   1.000
_cell.length_b   1.000
_cell.length_c   1.000
_cell.angle_alpha   90.00
_cell.angle_beta   90.00
_cell.angle_gamma   90.00
#
_symmetry.space_group_name_H-M   'P 1'
#
loop_
_entity.id
_entity.type
_entity.pdbx_description
1 polymer ?
#
loop_
_entity_poly.entity_id
_entity_poly.type
_entity_poly.pdbx_seq_one_letter_code
_entity_poly.pdbx_strand_id
1 'polypeptide(L)'
;MLKRLTLVTVLIFALLATQVVSFAWTDIVTNQNFEGGVGLPWHVVEDYPAKAEFEIANNEYVIEVIDPGEAQWGIQFRHRQIPIQSGMQYKVSFTVQASKSCRIYTKIGEMDEPYTEYWNNQWQSHELQANQWYTHEAEFTGNANNPIAEWAFHLGDGEGTQYDKATVKAGTIVRFTKMILQGKGYQPPPPTPTPPRKQIRVNQVGYYPNSAKVATLIGSASTWELKDSSGRTVKSGSTKSFGLDKDSGDTVQLIDFSDFTTEGTYYLEAGGESSYEFKIGKDIYSDLMYDALKYFYYNRSAQPIEAAYSHDPSFVRAAGHTRDVAKCVEFKESRDTYGGTHSLDVTGGWYDAGDYGRYVVNGGIAAWTLMNQYERAVSHGRDKYYVDNTMNIPESGNRVPDLLDEVRPELEFMLKMQVPSNYKRAGMVHHKVHDDRWTALGLAPGDDADRERVLKPPTTAATLNMAASAAMGSRLFEEIDPSFANELISAAEVAWAAAVANPSIYAPFTATMGGGPYGDDYVEDEFYWAAAELYITTGKST
;
A
#
# COMPACT_ATOMS: atom_id res chain seq x y z
N MET A 1 -32.96 88.67 -22.89
CA MET A 1 -33.23 88.07 -21.56
C MET A 1 -34.25 86.96 -21.72
N LEU A 2 -33.86 85.74 -21.33
CA LEU A 2 -34.67 84.58 -20.91
C LEU A 2 -35.85 84.03 -21.78
N LYS A 3 -35.67 82.75 -22.18
CA LYS A 3 -36.59 81.57 -22.03
C LYS A 3 -37.94 81.62 -22.78
N ARG A 4 -38.52 80.57 -23.37
CA ARG A 4 -38.51 79.08 -23.40
C ARG A 4 -39.42 78.72 -24.61
N LEU A 5 -39.36 77.63 -25.37
CA LEU A 5 -39.61 76.23 -25.03
C LEU A 5 -39.68 75.47 -26.38
N THR A 6 -38.91 74.40 -26.61
CA THR A 6 -39.32 73.33 -27.55
C THR A 6 -38.75 71.99 -27.07
N LEU A 7 -39.65 71.03 -26.87
CA LEU A 7 -39.40 69.64 -26.50
C LEU A 7 -38.59 68.92 -27.58
N VAL A 8 -37.57 68.15 -27.20
CA VAL A 8 -37.00 67.08 -28.02
C VAL A 8 -37.00 65.81 -27.17
N THR A 9 -37.77 64.82 -27.61
CA THR A 9 -37.84 63.48 -27.04
C THR A 9 -36.64 62.67 -27.56
N VAL A 10 -35.74 62.24 -26.68
CA VAL A 10 -34.63 61.32 -27.01
C VAL A 10 -35.07 59.91 -26.65
N LEU A 11 -35.23 59.03 -27.65
CA LEU A 11 -35.32 57.58 -27.45
C LEU A 11 -33.92 57.06 -27.10
N ILE A 12 -33.77 56.46 -25.91
CA ILE A 12 -32.58 55.69 -25.52
C ILE A 12 -32.91 54.22 -25.81
N PHE A 13 -32.25 53.62 -26.80
CA PHE A 13 -32.19 52.17 -26.96
C PHE A 13 -31.12 51.63 -26.01
N ALA A 14 -31.54 50.93 -24.95
CA ALA A 14 -30.63 50.15 -24.10
C ALA A 14 -30.31 48.84 -24.80
N LEU A 15 -29.09 48.71 -25.33
CA LEU A 15 -28.53 47.42 -25.75
C LEU A 15 -28.14 46.63 -24.48
N LEU A 16 -29.00 45.71 -24.06
CA LEU A 16 -28.63 44.64 -23.13
C LEU A 16 -27.75 43.64 -23.90
N ALA A 17 -26.44 43.87 -23.89
CA ALA A 17 -25.48 42.84 -24.26
C ALA A 17 -25.42 41.83 -23.11
N THR A 18 -26.14 40.73 -23.24
CA THR A 18 -25.93 39.55 -22.41
C THR A 18 -24.51 39.06 -22.65
N GLN A 19 -23.61 39.25 -21.68
CA GLN A 19 -22.33 38.55 -21.68
C GLN A 19 -22.63 37.06 -21.55
N VAL A 20 -22.58 36.35 -22.67
CA VAL A 20 -22.56 34.89 -22.68
C VAL A 20 -21.21 34.49 -22.11
N VAL A 21 -21.16 34.19 -20.81
CA VAL A 21 -20.00 33.55 -20.19
C VAL A 21 -19.89 32.16 -20.79
N SER A 22 -19.08 32.01 -21.83
CA SER A 22 -18.75 30.70 -22.39
C SER A 22 -17.75 30.03 -21.46
N PHE A 23 -18.23 29.10 -20.63
CA PHE A 23 -17.35 28.24 -19.86
C PHE A 23 -16.53 27.34 -20.79
N ALA A 24 -15.21 27.29 -20.56
CA ALA A 24 -14.30 26.43 -21.31
C ALA A 24 -14.56 24.95 -21.00
N TRP A 25 -14.23 24.08 -21.96
CA TRP A 25 -14.12 22.65 -21.73
C TRP A 25 -12.78 22.36 -21.07
N THR A 26 -12.81 21.65 -19.94
CA THR A 26 -11.61 21.34 -19.16
C THR A 26 -11.54 19.85 -18.93
N ASP A 27 -10.34 19.27 -19.06
CA ASP A 27 -10.10 17.85 -18.85
C ASP A 27 -10.36 17.44 -17.41
N ILE A 28 -11.06 16.32 -17.25
CA ILE A 28 -11.36 15.67 -15.97
C ILE A 28 -10.41 14.50 -15.74
N VAL A 29 -10.18 13.68 -16.77
CA VAL A 29 -9.21 12.58 -16.70
C VAL A 29 -7.80 13.08 -17.01
N THR A 30 -6.83 12.51 -16.30
CA THR A 30 -5.40 12.78 -16.52
C THR A 30 -4.77 11.65 -17.34
N ASN A 31 -3.59 11.92 -17.90
CA ASN A 31 -2.85 10.98 -18.75
C ASN A 31 -3.68 10.47 -19.96
N GLN A 32 -3.92 11.39 -20.89
CA GLN A 32 -4.86 11.19 -22.01
C GLN A 32 -4.27 10.39 -23.16
N ASN A 33 -2.96 10.22 -23.20
CA ASN A 33 -2.21 9.69 -24.33
C ASN A 33 -1.04 8.78 -23.93
N PHE A 34 -0.90 8.46 -22.64
CA PHE A 34 0.13 7.55 -22.13
C PHE A 34 1.58 7.94 -22.50
N GLU A 35 1.82 9.25 -22.71
CA GLU A 35 3.13 9.77 -23.02
C GLU A 35 4.14 9.51 -21.88
N GLY A 36 5.38 9.20 -22.26
CA GLY A 36 6.45 8.96 -21.30
C GLY A 36 6.40 7.58 -20.62
N GLY A 37 5.59 6.64 -21.13
CA GLY A 37 5.53 5.27 -20.58
C GLY A 37 4.74 5.18 -19.27
N VAL A 38 3.93 6.19 -18.95
CA VAL A 38 3.12 6.24 -17.73
C VAL A 38 1.70 5.79 -18.05
N GLY A 39 1.18 4.81 -17.33
CA GLY A 39 -0.22 4.35 -17.46
C GLY A 39 -1.17 4.97 -16.45
N LEU A 40 -0.70 5.25 -15.24
CA LEU A 40 -1.53 5.77 -14.16
C LEU A 40 -2.10 7.17 -14.50
N PRO A 41 -3.30 7.50 -13.98
CA PRO A 41 -4.13 6.71 -13.06
C PRO A 41 -5.02 5.65 -13.74
N TRP A 42 -4.90 5.46 -15.06
CA TRP A 42 -5.53 4.32 -15.72
C TRP A 42 -4.89 3.01 -15.27
N HIS A 43 -5.71 2.00 -15.00
CA HIS A 43 -5.24 0.69 -14.54
C HIS A 43 -6.20 -0.42 -14.95
N VAL A 44 -5.65 -1.64 -15.04
CA VAL A 44 -6.39 -2.86 -15.31
C VAL A 44 -6.81 -3.51 -13.99
N VAL A 45 -8.05 -4.01 -13.93
CA VAL A 45 -8.59 -4.78 -12.82
C VAL A 45 -9.19 -6.06 -13.33
N GLU A 46 -8.94 -7.14 -12.60
CA GLU A 46 -9.33 -8.51 -12.93
C GLU A 46 -10.35 -8.98 -11.87
N ASP A 47 -11.46 -9.55 -12.31
CA ASP A 47 -12.39 -10.29 -11.46
C ASP A 47 -12.17 -11.78 -11.72
N TYR A 48 -11.75 -12.51 -10.68
CA TYR A 48 -11.37 -13.92 -10.81
C TYR A 48 -12.49 -14.75 -11.45
N PRO A 49 -12.21 -15.62 -12.44
CA PRO A 49 -10.88 -16.13 -12.83
C PRO A 49 -10.17 -15.33 -13.94
N ALA A 50 -10.67 -14.15 -14.31
CA ALA A 50 -10.09 -13.38 -15.40
C ALA A 50 -8.61 -13.02 -15.14
N LYS A 51 -7.86 -12.87 -16.22
CA LYS A 51 -6.43 -12.57 -16.22
C LYS A 51 -6.05 -11.73 -17.43
N ALA A 52 -5.26 -10.69 -17.18
CA ALA A 52 -4.65 -9.86 -18.19
C ALA A 52 -3.18 -9.55 -17.86
N GLU A 53 -2.43 -9.19 -18.88
CA GLU A 53 -1.15 -8.51 -18.76
C GLU A 53 -1.25 -7.14 -19.45
N PHE A 54 -0.41 -6.19 -19.05
CA PHE A 54 -0.36 -4.90 -19.70
C PHE A 54 1.04 -4.33 -19.78
N GLU A 55 1.24 -3.47 -20.77
CA GLU A 55 2.43 -2.64 -20.92
C GLU A 55 2.03 -1.23 -21.39
N ILE A 56 2.89 -0.25 -21.10
CA ILE A 56 2.75 1.10 -21.65
C ILE A 56 3.94 1.35 -22.56
N ALA A 57 3.68 1.32 -23.86
CA ALA A 57 4.69 1.44 -24.89
C ALA A 57 4.16 2.29 -26.03
N ASN A 58 5.04 3.07 -26.68
CA ASN A 58 4.70 3.87 -27.86
C ASN A 58 3.51 4.83 -27.67
N ASN A 59 3.32 5.37 -26.46
CA ASN A 59 2.18 6.22 -26.10
C ASN A 59 0.82 5.48 -26.22
N GLU A 60 0.84 4.18 -25.90
CA GLU A 60 -0.34 3.32 -25.88
C GLU A 60 -0.40 2.56 -24.56
N TYR A 61 -1.61 2.38 -24.03
CA TYR A 61 -1.88 1.39 -22.99
C TYR A 61 -2.30 0.09 -23.68
N VAL A 62 -1.43 -0.92 -23.60
CA VAL A 62 -1.60 -2.21 -24.29
C VAL A 62 -2.00 -3.25 -23.26
N ILE A 63 -3.11 -3.96 -23.49
CA ILE A 63 -3.66 -4.98 -22.59
C ILE A 63 -3.79 -6.28 -23.36
N GLU A 64 -3.12 -7.34 -22.90
CA GLU A 64 -3.32 -8.70 -23.38
C GLU A 64 -4.33 -9.42 -22.48
N VAL A 65 -5.46 -9.84 -23.06
CA VAL A 65 -6.47 -10.65 -22.38
C VAL A 65 -6.02 -12.10 -22.39
N ILE A 66 -5.54 -12.62 -21.25
CA ILE A 66 -5.08 -14.00 -21.10
C ILE A 66 -6.29 -14.91 -20.86
N ASP A 67 -7.13 -14.55 -19.90
CA ASP A 67 -8.42 -15.17 -19.61
C ASP A 67 -9.46 -14.06 -19.44
N PRO A 68 -10.50 -13.97 -20.27
CA PRO A 68 -11.49 -12.89 -20.16
C PRO A 68 -12.44 -13.03 -18.96
N GLY A 69 -12.45 -14.19 -18.28
CA GLY A 69 -13.45 -14.55 -17.28
C GLY A 69 -14.83 -14.81 -17.89
N GLU A 70 -15.81 -15.08 -17.03
CA GLU A 70 -17.19 -15.45 -17.44
C GLU A 70 -18.15 -14.25 -17.51
N ALA A 71 -17.72 -13.07 -17.06
CA ALA A 71 -18.51 -11.85 -17.05
C ALA A 71 -17.92 -10.81 -18.00
N GLN A 72 -18.75 -9.94 -18.57
CA GLN A 72 -18.28 -8.84 -19.42
C GLN A 72 -17.28 -7.92 -18.70
N TRP A 73 -17.39 -7.76 -17.39
CA TRP A 73 -16.49 -6.97 -16.54
C TRP A 73 -15.33 -7.78 -15.95
N GLY A 74 -15.13 -9.03 -16.39
CA GLY A 74 -14.04 -9.89 -15.92
C GLY A 74 -12.68 -9.19 -16.00
N ILE A 75 -12.46 -8.42 -17.07
CA ILE A 75 -11.35 -7.47 -17.16
C ILE A 75 -11.93 -6.06 -17.30
N GLN A 76 -11.44 -5.13 -16.50
CA GLN A 76 -11.79 -3.71 -16.57
C GLN A 76 -10.56 -2.85 -16.78
N PHE A 77 -10.58 -1.97 -17.78
CA PHE A 77 -9.63 -0.88 -17.90
C PHE A 77 -10.30 0.43 -17.46
N ARG A 78 -9.79 1.05 -16.38
CA ARG A 78 -10.56 2.11 -15.71
C ARG A 78 -9.76 3.29 -15.18
N HIS A 79 -10.44 4.44 -15.06
CA HIS A 79 -9.98 5.66 -14.38
C HIS A 79 -11.02 6.05 -13.32
N ARG A 80 -10.56 6.41 -12.11
CA ARG A 80 -11.42 6.72 -10.95
C ARG A 80 -11.40 8.21 -10.58
N GLN A 81 -12.14 8.57 -9.54
CA GLN A 81 -12.24 9.93 -9.01
C GLN A 81 -12.78 10.94 -10.04
N ILE A 82 -13.82 10.53 -10.78
CA ILE A 82 -14.48 11.36 -11.77
C ILE A 82 -15.70 12.05 -11.12
N PRO A 83 -15.69 13.39 -10.97
CA PRO A 83 -16.83 14.10 -10.43
C PRO A 83 -17.94 14.25 -11.48
N ILE A 84 -19.10 13.69 -11.18
CA ILE A 84 -20.35 13.93 -11.89
C ILE A 84 -21.14 15.00 -11.14
N GLN A 85 -21.55 16.05 -11.87
CA GLN A 85 -22.28 17.19 -11.36
C GLN A 85 -23.59 17.35 -12.13
N SER A 86 -24.69 17.48 -11.39
CA SER A 86 -26.01 17.62 -11.97
C SER A 86 -26.08 18.88 -12.85
N GLY A 87 -26.47 18.72 -14.10
CA GLY A 87 -26.58 19.79 -15.10
C GLY A 87 -25.27 20.16 -15.80
N MET A 88 -24.11 19.65 -15.38
CA MET A 88 -22.86 19.86 -16.11
C MET A 88 -22.88 19.08 -17.43
N GLN A 89 -22.38 19.71 -18.50
CA GLN A 89 -22.19 19.05 -19.79
C GLN A 89 -20.81 18.42 -19.85
N TYR A 90 -20.74 17.20 -20.38
CA TYR A 90 -19.55 16.40 -20.51
C TYR A 90 -19.31 16.03 -21.96
N LYS A 91 -18.04 16.01 -22.37
CA LYS A 91 -17.56 15.45 -23.65
C LYS A 91 -16.71 14.24 -23.34
N VAL A 92 -17.04 13.11 -23.96
CA VAL A 92 -16.27 11.88 -23.87
C VAL A 92 -15.73 11.52 -25.24
N SER A 93 -14.45 11.18 -25.32
CA SER A 93 -13.83 10.67 -26.53
C SER A 93 -12.76 9.64 -26.19
N PHE A 94 -12.73 8.53 -26.92
CA PHE A 94 -11.67 7.55 -26.77
C PHE A 94 -11.28 6.93 -28.10
N THR A 95 -10.02 6.53 -28.21
CA THR A 95 -9.48 5.81 -29.37
C THR A 95 -8.89 4.47 -28.92
N VAL A 96 -9.42 3.39 -29.50
CA VAL A 96 -9.11 2.00 -29.13
C VAL A 96 -8.93 1.12 -30.37
N GLN A 97 -8.08 0.10 -30.30
CA GLN A 97 -7.95 -0.97 -31.28
C GLN A 97 -7.93 -2.31 -30.57
N ALA A 98 -8.46 -3.37 -31.20
CA ALA A 98 -8.29 -4.75 -30.75
C ALA A 98 -7.64 -5.62 -31.83
N SER A 99 -6.77 -6.57 -31.47
CA SER A 99 -6.11 -7.48 -32.42
C SER A 99 -7.06 -8.50 -33.06
N LYS A 100 -8.22 -8.73 -32.43
CA LYS A 100 -9.33 -9.57 -32.90
C LYS A 100 -10.61 -8.76 -32.89
N SER A 101 -11.52 -9.05 -33.82
CA SER A 101 -12.86 -8.42 -33.81
C SER A 101 -13.60 -8.86 -32.54
N CYS A 102 -14.17 -7.89 -31.83
CA CYS A 102 -14.85 -8.11 -30.55
C CYS A 102 -15.81 -6.96 -30.24
N ARG A 103 -16.62 -7.13 -29.20
CA ARG A 103 -17.43 -6.07 -28.61
C ARG A 103 -16.81 -5.66 -27.29
N ILE A 104 -16.74 -4.37 -27.04
CA ILE A 104 -16.43 -3.81 -25.71
C ILE A 104 -17.60 -2.98 -25.21
N TYR A 105 -17.72 -2.86 -23.89
CA TYR A 105 -18.68 -1.96 -23.25
C TYR A 105 -17.94 -0.92 -22.42
N THR A 106 -18.45 0.31 -22.36
CA THR A 106 -17.86 1.33 -21.49
C THR A 106 -18.94 2.15 -20.82
N LYS A 107 -18.70 2.48 -19.55
CA LYS A 107 -19.58 3.28 -18.71
C LYS A 107 -18.81 4.32 -17.90
N ILE A 108 -19.46 5.43 -17.60
CA ILE A 108 -19.08 6.34 -16.52
C ILE A 108 -20.16 6.20 -15.45
N GLY A 109 -19.81 5.75 -14.25
CA GLY A 109 -20.81 5.36 -13.25
C GLY A 109 -20.26 5.05 -11.87
N GLU A 110 -21.14 4.55 -11.02
CA GLU A 110 -20.81 4.09 -9.67
C GLU A 110 -19.97 2.80 -9.70
N MET A 111 -19.11 2.67 -8.69
CA MET A 111 -18.18 1.55 -8.49
C MET A 111 -18.80 0.41 -7.68
N ASP A 112 -19.97 0.66 -7.08
CA ASP A 112 -20.67 -0.23 -6.15
C ASP A 112 -22.19 -0.06 -6.32
N GLU A 113 -22.98 -0.91 -5.67
CA GLU A 113 -24.44 -0.87 -5.69
C GLU A 113 -24.98 0.54 -5.38
N PRO A 114 -25.95 1.05 -6.17
CA PRO A 114 -26.74 0.34 -7.19
C PRO A 114 -26.14 0.34 -8.62
N TYR A 115 -24.86 0.66 -8.78
CA TYR A 115 -24.14 0.70 -10.07
C TYR A 115 -24.75 1.67 -11.11
N THR A 116 -25.21 2.84 -10.66
CA THR A 116 -25.80 3.85 -11.55
C THR A 116 -24.80 4.25 -12.64
N GLU A 117 -25.23 4.20 -13.90
CA GLU A 117 -24.44 4.64 -15.06
C GLU A 117 -24.91 6.03 -15.50
N TYR A 118 -24.03 7.02 -15.37
CA TYR A 118 -24.27 8.41 -15.77
C TYR A 118 -24.06 8.60 -17.28
N TRP A 119 -23.21 7.78 -17.89
CA TRP A 119 -23.04 7.67 -19.34
C TRP A 119 -22.65 6.24 -19.72
N ASN A 120 -23.20 5.72 -20.82
CA ASN A 120 -22.98 4.34 -21.25
C ASN A 120 -23.33 4.05 -22.72
N ASN A 121 -23.21 5.06 -23.59
CA ASN A 121 -23.56 4.94 -25.00
C ASN A 121 -24.96 4.30 -25.25
N GLN A 122 -25.98 4.71 -24.49
CA GLN A 122 -27.35 4.17 -24.59
C GLN A 122 -27.42 2.63 -24.43
N TRP A 123 -26.59 2.09 -23.53
CA TRP A 123 -26.44 0.67 -23.29
C TRP A 123 -25.97 -0.14 -24.50
N GLN A 124 -25.38 0.50 -25.53
CA GLN A 124 -24.88 -0.18 -26.73
C GLN A 124 -23.39 -0.50 -26.60
N SER A 125 -23.01 -1.68 -27.11
CA SER A 125 -21.61 -2.09 -27.27
C SER A 125 -20.90 -1.25 -28.33
N HIS A 126 -19.57 -1.18 -28.24
CA HIS A 126 -18.71 -0.71 -29.32
C HIS A 126 -18.15 -1.91 -30.08
N GLU A 127 -18.50 -2.02 -31.35
CA GLU A 127 -18.03 -3.05 -32.27
C GLU A 127 -16.63 -2.71 -32.78
N LEU A 128 -15.62 -3.49 -32.39
CA LEU A 128 -14.25 -3.32 -32.84
C LEU A 128 -13.94 -4.31 -33.97
N GLN A 129 -13.36 -3.80 -35.05
CA GLN A 129 -12.82 -4.64 -36.13
C GLN A 129 -11.35 -4.94 -35.86
N ALA A 130 -10.94 -6.19 -36.12
CA ALA A 130 -9.57 -6.64 -35.91
C ALA A 130 -8.56 -5.69 -36.56
N ASN A 131 -7.61 -5.20 -35.75
CA ASN A 131 -6.50 -4.33 -36.13
C ASN A 131 -6.92 -2.99 -36.76
N GLN A 132 -8.14 -2.51 -36.50
CA GLN A 132 -8.60 -1.18 -36.92
C GLN A 132 -8.78 -0.26 -35.72
N TRP A 133 -8.24 0.95 -35.81
CA TRP A 133 -8.48 1.99 -34.81
C TRP A 133 -9.94 2.45 -34.89
N TYR A 134 -10.62 2.40 -33.75
CA TYR A 134 -11.97 2.88 -33.53
C TYR A 134 -11.91 4.13 -32.66
N THR A 135 -12.61 5.19 -33.04
CA THR A 135 -12.78 6.40 -32.22
C THR A 135 -14.24 6.65 -31.99
N HIS A 136 -14.61 6.88 -30.72
CA HIS A 136 -15.94 7.29 -30.33
C HIS A 136 -15.90 8.68 -29.74
N GLU A 137 -16.93 9.48 -30.00
CA GLU A 137 -17.15 10.79 -29.42
C GLU A 137 -18.62 10.93 -29.04
N ALA A 138 -18.89 11.39 -27.83
CA ALA A 138 -20.24 11.66 -27.36
C ALA A 138 -20.26 12.83 -26.38
N GLU A 139 -21.46 13.36 -26.16
CA GLU A 139 -21.74 14.32 -25.10
C GLU A 139 -22.85 13.79 -24.20
N PHE A 140 -22.79 14.12 -22.90
CA PHE A 140 -23.87 13.83 -21.96
C PHE A 140 -24.00 14.94 -20.92
N THR A 141 -25.14 14.97 -20.22
CA THR A 141 -25.38 15.91 -19.12
C THR A 141 -25.49 15.11 -17.83
N GLY A 142 -24.73 15.50 -16.80
CA GLY A 142 -24.81 14.88 -15.49
C GLY A 142 -26.23 14.99 -14.92
N ASN A 143 -26.76 13.88 -14.43
CA ASN A 143 -28.12 13.79 -13.86
C ASN A 143 -28.12 13.65 -12.33
N ALA A 144 -26.94 13.61 -11.71
CA ALA A 144 -26.73 13.46 -10.28
C ALA A 144 -25.44 14.17 -9.83
N ASN A 145 -25.21 14.25 -8.52
CA ASN A 145 -23.94 14.68 -7.95
C ASN A 145 -23.22 13.45 -7.35
N ASN A 146 -22.08 13.08 -7.91
CA ASN A 146 -21.22 12.01 -7.39
C ASN A 146 -19.76 12.45 -7.50
N PRO A 147 -19.02 12.62 -6.39
CA PRO A 147 -17.64 13.10 -6.43
C PRO A 147 -16.62 12.05 -6.91
N ILE A 148 -16.98 10.77 -6.95
CA ILE A 148 -16.03 9.65 -7.06
C ILE A 148 -16.42 8.59 -8.09
N ALA A 149 -17.12 8.96 -9.16
CA ALA A 149 -17.45 7.99 -10.23
C ALA A 149 -16.19 7.40 -10.89
N GLU A 150 -16.36 6.32 -11.64
CA GLU A 150 -15.32 5.74 -12.49
C GLU A 150 -15.74 5.72 -13.95
N TRP A 151 -14.75 5.77 -14.84
CA TRP A 151 -14.90 5.46 -16.26
C TRP A 151 -14.24 4.11 -16.50
N ALA A 152 -15.04 3.11 -16.81
CA ALA A 152 -14.59 1.73 -16.99
C ALA A 152 -14.86 1.24 -18.42
N PHE A 153 -13.93 0.47 -18.95
CA PHE A 153 -14.06 -0.33 -20.16
C PHE A 153 -14.09 -1.80 -19.77
N HIS A 154 -15.18 -2.48 -20.10
CA HIS A 154 -15.38 -3.90 -19.90
C HIS A 154 -14.75 -4.67 -21.07
N LEU A 155 -13.74 -5.48 -20.76
CA LEU A 155 -12.90 -6.24 -21.68
C LEU A 155 -12.95 -7.75 -21.40
N GLY A 156 -13.98 -8.23 -20.69
CA GLY A 156 -14.24 -9.65 -20.47
C GLY A 156 -15.17 -10.26 -21.53
N ASP A 157 -15.67 -11.45 -21.24
CA ASP A 157 -16.50 -12.25 -22.15
C ASP A 157 -17.87 -12.57 -21.53
N GLY A 158 -18.85 -11.69 -21.75
CA GLY A 158 -20.22 -11.87 -21.28
C GLY A 158 -21.11 -12.64 -22.25
N GLU A 159 -20.56 -13.23 -23.32
CA GLU A 159 -21.37 -13.91 -24.35
C GLU A 159 -22.27 -15.00 -23.75
N GLY A 160 -23.57 -14.94 -24.06
CA GLY A 160 -24.55 -15.92 -23.56
C GLY A 160 -25.05 -15.68 -22.13
N THR A 161 -24.58 -14.62 -21.45
CA THR A 161 -25.09 -14.19 -20.15
C THR A 161 -26.15 -13.09 -20.29
N GLN A 162 -26.78 -12.67 -19.19
CA GLN A 162 -27.65 -11.48 -19.19
C GLN A 162 -26.89 -10.15 -19.39
N TYR A 163 -25.57 -10.19 -19.38
CA TYR A 163 -24.65 -9.05 -19.49
C TYR A 163 -23.71 -9.24 -20.68
N ASP A 164 -24.26 -9.34 -21.89
CA ASP A 164 -23.55 -9.74 -23.11
C ASP A 164 -22.94 -8.57 -23.91
N LYS A 165 -22.63 -7.43 -23.28
CA LYS A 165 -22.21 -6.22 -24.02
C LYS A 165 -20.72 -6.18 -24.35
N ALA A 166 -19.89 -6.94 -23.64
CA ALA A 166 -18.49 -7.17 -24.02
C ALA A 166 -18.26 -8.66 -24.31
N THR A 167 -17.53 -8.96 -25.37
CA THR A 167 -17.24 -10.33 -25.82
C THR A 167 -15.79 -10.43 -26.31
N VAL A 168 -14.86 -10.04 -25.45
CA VAL A 168 -13.42 -10.08 -25.75
C VAL A 168 -12.90 -11.47 -25.41
N LYS A 169 -12.24 -12.14 -26.36
CA LYS A 169 -11.76 -13.52 -26.16
C LYS A 169 -10.30 -13.56 -25.72
N ALA A 170 -9.89 -14.66 -25.10
CA ALA A 170 -8.50 -14.95 -24.76
C ALA A 170 -7.54 -14.74 -25.96
N GLY A 171 -6.35 -14.24 -25.68
CA GLY A 171 -5.32 -13.81 -26.63
C GLY A 171 -5.68 -12.57 -27.46
N THR A 172 -6.67 -11.77 -27.05
CA THR A 172 -6.93 -10.47 -27.69
C THR A 172 -6.04 -9.41 -27.07
N ILE A 173 -5.38 -8.61 -27.90
CA ILE A 173 -4.59 -7.46 -27.46
C ILE A 173 -5.42 -6.20 -27.75
N VAL A 174 -5.72 -5.43 -26.71
CA VAL A 174 -6.49 -4.18 -26.78
C VAL A 174 -5.54 -3.01 -26.52
N ARG A 175 -5.59 -1.99 -27.37
CA ARG A 175 -4.70 -0.81 -27.31
C ARG A 175 -5.53 0.46 -27.19
N PHE A 176 -5.19 1.30 -26.21
CA PHE A 176 -5.77 2.63 -26.04
C PHE A 176 -4.70 3.69 -26.30
N THR A 177 -5.03 4.77 -27.01
CA THR A 177 -4.06 5.85 -27.30
C THR A 177 -4.57 7.26 -27.01
N LYS A 178 -5.89 7.43 -26.88
CA LYS A 178 -6.49 8.73 -26.62
C LYS A 178 -7.69 8.59 -25.71
N MET A 179 -7.67 9.24 -24.55
CA MET A 179 -8.71 9.19 -23.53
C MET A 179 -9.08 10.60 -23.09
N ILE A 180 -10.25 11.08 -23.48
CA ILE A 180 -10.74 12.42 -23.14
C ILE A 180 -12.07 12.29 -22.42
N LEU A 181 -12.14 12.91 -21.24
CA LEU A 181 -13.37 13.28 -20.57
C LEU A 181 -13.23 14.72 -20.14
N GLN A 182 -14.08 15.60 -20.66
CA GLN A 182 -14.07 17.03 -20.37
C GLN A 182 -15.39 17.47 -19.78
N GLY A 183 -15.34 18.34 -18.77
CA GLY A 183 -16.52 18.99 -18.20
C GLY A 183 -16.57 20.47 -18.59
N LYS A 184 -17.73 20.94 -19.04
CA LYS A 184 -17.92 22.35 -19.39
C LYS A 184 -18.01 23.20 -18.12
N GLY A 185 -17.01 24.05 -17.91
CA GLY A 185 -16.88 24.84 -16.68
C GLY A 185 -16.31 24.07 -15.49
N TYR A 186 -15.87 22.82 -15.70
CA TYR A 186 -15.16 22.07 -14.68
C TYR A 186 -13.89 22.81 -14.24
N GLN A 187 -13.68 22.85 -12.93
CA GLN A 187 -12.48 23.39 -12.30
C GLN A 187 -11.74 22.20 -11.68
N PRO A 188 -10.59 21.78 -12.23
CA PRO A 188 -9.82 20.71 -11.62
C PRO A 188 -9.39 21.13 -10.21
N PRO A 189 -9.29 20.18 -9.26
CA PRO A 189 -8.69 20.47 -7.98
C PRO A 189 -7.28 21.04 -8.21
N PRO A 190 -6.82 22.01 -7.40
CA PRO A 190 -5.46 22.50 -7.50
C PRO A 190 -4.51 21.30 -7.40
N PRO A 191 -3.49 21.20 -8.28
CA PRO A 191 -2.56 20.10 -8.23
C PRO A 191 -1.95 20.02 -6.82
N THR A 192 -1.89 18.82 -6.26
CA THR A 192 -1.18 18.61 -4.99
C THR A 192 0.23 19.17 -5.17
N PRO A 193 0.69 20.10 -4.30
CA PRO A 193 2.02 20.67 -4.44
C PRO A 193 3.05 19.56 -4.26
N THR A 194 3.60 19.03 -5.35
CA THR A 194 4.75 18.15 -5.26
C THR A 194 5.97 19.02 -5.01
N PRO A 195 6.68 18.84 -3.88
CA PRO A 195 7.90 19.58 -3.64
C PRO A 195 8.88 19.36 -4.80
N PRO A 196 9.52 20.41 -5.33
CA PRO A 196 10.39 20.27 -6.49
C PRO A 196 11.55 19.32 -6.18
N ARG A 197 11.88 18.42 -7.11
CA ARG A 197 13.07 17.57 -6.96
C ARG A 197 14.31 18.45 -6.78
N LYS A 198 14.98 18.32 -5.63
CA LYS A 198 16.25 19.00 -5.35
C LYS A 198 17.42 18.14 -5.82
N GLN A 199 18.47 18.77 -6.37
CA GLN A 199 19.66 18.07 -6.83
C GLN A 199 20.62 17.69 -5.69
N ILE A 200 20.55 18.40 -4.56
CA ILE A 200 21.29 18.06 -3.34
C ILE A 200 20.39 17.19 -2.45
N ARG A 201 20.75 15.91 -2.34
CA ARG A 201 20.05 14.90 -1.54
C ARG A 201 20.65 14.83 -0.14
N VAL A 202 19.80 15.03 0.85
CA VAL A 202 20.12 15.03 2.28
C VAL A 202 19.18 14.09 3.02
N ASN A 203 19.54 13.70 4.24
CA ASN A 203 18.54 13.22 5.19
C ASN A 203 17.60 14.38 5.52
N GLN A 204 16.34 14.29 5.10
CA GLN A 204 15.37 15.40 5.23
C GLN A 204 14.90 15.61 6.69
N VAL A 205 15.15 14.66 7.58
CA VAL A 205 14.94 14.85 9.02
C VAL A 205 16.16 15.54 9.61
N GLY A 206 17.34 14.92 9.46
CA GLY A 206 18.56 15.46 10.02
C GLY A 206 19.70 14.49 10.27
N TYR A 207 20.67 14.96 11.06
CA TYR A 207 21.87 14.23 11.45
C TYR A 207 22.20 14.42 12.95
N TYR A 208 22.73 13.39 13.60
CA TYR A 208 23.26 13.54 14.95
C TYR A 208 24.56 14.37 14.95
N PRO A 209 24.84 15.18 15.99
CA PRO A 209 26.03 16.03 16.06
C PRO A 209 27.34 15.29 15.81
N ASN A 210 27.51 14.08 16.35
CA ASN A 210 28.77 13.33 16.30
C ASN A 210 28.73 12.13 15.34
N SER A 211 27.80 12.13 14.38
CA SER A 211 27.69 11.10 13.34
C SER A 211 28.18 11.60 11.99
N ALA A 212 28.40 10.68 11.06
CA ALA A 212 28.68 11.00 9.67
C ALA A 212 27.51 11.80 9.04
N LYS A 213 27.85 12.80 8.23
CA LYS A 213 26.91 13.68 7.54
C LYS A 213 27.39 13.87 6.11
N VAL A 214 26.79 13.11 5.20
CA VAL A 214 27.15 13.12 3.78
C VAL A 214 25.90 13.36 2.97
N ALA A 215 25.95 14.35 2.09
CA ALA A 215 24.92 14.64 1.10
C ALA A 215 25.40 14.26 -0.29
N THR A 216 24.47 13.91 -1.18
CA THR A 216 24.74 13.56 -2.57
C THR A 216 24.25 14.67 -3.48
N LEU A 217 25.15 15.30 -4.23
CA LEU A 217 24.82 16.25 -5.28
C LEU A 217 24.75 15.52 -6.62
N ILE A 218 23.61 15.59 -7.29
CA ILE A 218 23.47 15.17 -8.69
C ILE A 218 24.02 16.27 -9.58
N GLY A 219 24.98 15.94 -10.44
CA GLY A 219 25.74 16.90 -11.25
C GLY A 219 27.09 17.25 -10.63
N SER A 220 27.58 18.47 -10.90
CA SER A 220 28.92 18.89 -10.48
C SER A 220 28.97 20.33 -9.98
N ALA A 221 29.62 20.53 -8.84
CA ALA A 221 30.07 21.81 -8.33
C ALA A 221 31.55 21.71 -7.93
N SER A 222 32.22 22.84 -7.70
CA SER A 222 33.57 22.86 -7.12
C SER A 222 33.54 23.04 -5.59
N THR A 223 32.56 23.81 -5.10
CA THR A 223 32.43 24.20 -3.70
C THR A 223 30.98 24.06 -3.23
N TRP A 224 30.81 23.99 -1.92
CA TRP A 224 29.51 23.97 -1.25
C TRP A 224 29.53 24.86 -0.01
N GLU A 225 28.34 25.30 0.41
CA GLU A 225 28.09 26.04 1.64
C GLU A 225 27.00 25.33 2.46
N LEU A 226 27.20 25.24 3.78
CA LEU A 226 26.16 24.93 4.75
C LEU A 226 25.67 26.25 5.33
N LYS A 227 24.37 26.50 5.21
CA LYS A 227 23.72 27.73 5.67
C LYS A 227 22.76 27.44 6.81
N ASP A 228 22.71 28.33 7.79
CA ASP A 228 21.65 28.34 8.81
C ASP A 228 20.35 28.93 8.25
N SER A 229 19.27 28.87 9.01
CA SER A 229 17.95 29.38 8.62
C SER A 229 17.91 30.91 8.38
N SER A 230 18.94 31.66 8.77
CA SER A 230 19.07 33.09 8.44
C SER A 230 19.74 33.33 7.08
N GLY A 231 20.17 32.27 6.39
CA GLY A 231 20.93 32.31 5.14
C GLY A 231 22.42 32.55 5.33
N ARG A 232 22.92 32.55 6.57
CA ARG A 232 24.35 32.75 6.87
C ARG A 232 25.11 31.45 6.66
N THR A 233 26.19 31.51 5.88
CA THR A 233 27.15 30.42 5.73
C THR A 233 27.83 30.14 7.07
N VAL A 234 27.60 28.94 7.62
CA VAL A 234 28.22 28.47 8.87
C VAL A 234 29.35 27.48 8.63
N LYS A 235 29.44 26.92 7.43
CA LYS A 235 30.54 26.09 6.96
C LYS A 235 30.60 26.10 5.43
N SER A 236 31.77 25.86 4.87
CA SER A 236 31.94 25.65 3.43
C SER A 236 33.05 24.63 3.18
N GLY A 237 33.12 24.12 1.96
CA GLY A 237 34.15 23.18 1.55
C GLY A 237 34.11 22.89 0.06
N SER A 238 34.89 21.88 -0.35
CA SER A 238 34.89 21.36 -1.71
C SER A 238 34.07 20.07 -1.79
N THR A 239 33.39 19.88 -2.91
CA THR A 239 32.73 18.61 -3.22
C THR A 239 33.77 17.54 -3.56
N LYS A 240 33.44 16.28 -3.35
CA LYS A 240 34.27 15.13 -3.74
C LYS A 240 33.59 14.40 -4.89
N SER A 241 34.29 14.18 -6.00
CA SER A 241 33.74 13.39 -7.10
C SER A 241 33.52 11.94 -6.64
N PHE A 242 32.32 11.42 -6.90
CA PHE A 242 32.02 10.00 -6.79
C PHE A 242 32.00 9.35 -8.18
N GLY A 243 31.47 10.09 -9.17
CA GLY A 243 31.35 9.62 -10.55
C GLY A 243 29.95 9.09 -10.84
N LEU A 244 29.84 8.17 -11.78
CA LEU A 244 28.58 7.50 -12.11
C LEU A 244 28.16 6.59 -10.95
N ASP A 245 27.05 6.91 -10.31
CA ASP A 245 26.37 6.00 -9.41
C ASP A 245 25.63 4.95 -10.24
N LYS A 246 26.01 3.68 -10.07
CA LYS A 246 25.52 2.59 -10.91
C LYS A 246 24.02 2.33 -10.70
N ASP A 247 23.54 2.51 -9.47
CA ASP A 247 22.18 2.14 -9.09
C ASP A 247 21.16 3.16 -9.61
N SER A 248 21.50 4.45 -9.59
CA SER A 248 20.65 5.52 -10.13
C SER A 248 20.94 5.86 -11.60
N GLY A 249 22.15 5.61 -12.10
CA GLY A 249 22.64 6.11 -13.39
C GLY A 249 23.01 7.61 -13.38
N ASP A 250 22.89 8.29 -12.23
CA ASP A 250 23.25 9.69 -12.08
C ASP A 250 24.78 9.83 -11.90
N THR A 251 25.37 10.87 -12.49
CA THR A 251 26.73 11.29 -12.11
C THR A 251 26.64 12.20 -10.89
N VAL A 252 27.32 11.82 -9.80
CA VAL A 252 27.18 12.48 -8.50
C VAL A 252 28.51 12.91 -7.87
N GLN A 253 28.40 13.87 -6.96
CA GLN A 253 29.45 14.29 -6.04
C GLN A 253 28.97 14.16 -4.59
N LEU A 254 29.89 13.97 -3.66
CA LEU A 254 29.62 13.91 -2.23
C LEU A 254 29.99 15.22 -1.54
N ILE A 255 29.14 15.65 -0.62
CA ILE A 255 29.35 16.77 0.29
C ILE A 255 29.44 16.20 1.70
N ASP A 256 30.64 16.18 2.27
CA ASP A 256 30.89 15.67 3.61
C ASP A 256 31.11 16.84 4.58
N PHE A 257 30.21 16.95 5.55
CA PHE A 257 30.21 17.98 6.59
C PHE A 257 30.15 17.34 7.99
N SER A 258 30.69 16.13 8.11
CA SER A 258 30.61 15.32 9.32
C SER A 258 31.23 15.98 10.55
N ASP A 259 32.26 16.81 10.36
CA ASP A 259 32.96 17.56 11.41
C ASP A 259 32.16 18.79 11.92
N PHE A 260 31.05 19.15 11.29
CA PHE A 260 30.13 20.16 11.82
C PHE A 260 29.17 19.53 12.82
N THR A 261 29.20 20.00 14.07
CA THR A 261 28.46 19.40 15.18
C THR A 261 27.49 20.35 15.87
N THR A 262 27.47 21.63 15.49
CA THR A 262 26.58 22.64 16.07
C THR A 262 25.13 22.27 15.78
N GLU A 263 24.31 22.24 16.83
CA GLU A 263 22.88 21.94 16.72
C GLU A 263 22.13 23.12 16.10
N GLY A 264 21.14 22.84 15.25
CA GLY A 264 20.35 23.84 14.54
C GLY A 264 19.65 23.31 13.30
N THR A 265 18.99 24.20 12.57
CA THR A 265 18.37 23.92 11.27
C THR A 265 19.25 24.51 10.16
N TYR A 266 19.52 23.71 9.14
CA TYR A 266 20.45 24.03 8.08
C TYR A 266 19.96 23.58 6.71
N TYR A 267 20.58 24.12 5.67
CA TYR A 267 20.48 23.61 4.30
C TYR A 267 21.82 23.78 3.58
N LEU A 268 22.02 23.03 2.50
CA LEU A 268 23.22 23.07 1.65
C LEU A 268 22.96 23.85 0.37
N GLU A 269 23.97 24.60 -0.09
CA GLU A 269 24.03 25.18 -1.43
C GLU A 269 25.30 24.73 -2.16
N ALA A 270 25.17 24.37 -3.44
CA ALA A 270 26.29 24.01 -4.30
C ALA A 270 25.88 24.12 -5.78
N GLY A 271 26.72 24.73 -6.63
CA GLY A 271 26.48 24.75 -8.09
C GLY A 271 25.19 25.44 -8.53
N GLY A 272 24.66 26.39 -7.74
CA GLY A 272 23.37 27.04 -7.99
C GLY A 272 22.15 26.27 -7.47
N GLU A 273 22.37 25.10 -6.87
CA GLU A 273 21.33 24.24 -6.30
C GLU A 273 21.24 24.41 -4.78
N SER A 274 20.08 24.10 -4.21
CA SER A 274 19.81 24.08 -2.77
C SER A 274 19.21 22.74 -2.34
N SER A 275 19.56 22.25 -1.15
CA SER A 275 18.88 21.11 -0.53
C SER A 275 17.53 21.52 0.08
N TYR A 276 16.78 20.53 0.58
CA TYR A 276 15.79 20.79 1.62
C TYR A 276 16.47 21.17 2.93
N GLU A 277 15.74 21.85 3.82
CA GLU A 277 16.18 22.07 5.20
C GLU A 277 16.23 20.75 5.97
N PHE A 278 17.15 20.66 6.93
CA PHE A 278 17.31 19.51 7.83
C PHE A 278 17.85 19.97 9.19
N LYS A 279 17.68 19.14 10.23
CA LYS A 279 18.21 19.42 11.58
C LYS A 279 19.56 18.77 11.83
N ILE A 280 20.40 19.40 12.63
CA ILE A 280 21.47 18.73 13.37
C ILE A 280 21.09 18.81 14.84
N GLY A 281 20.89 17.66 15.50
CA GLY A 281 20.31 17.62 16.84
C GLY A 281 20.40 16.25 17.48
N LYS A 282 20.29 16.20 18.82
CA LYS A 282 20.39 14.96 19.60
C LYS A 282 19.09 14.16 19.66
N ASP A 283 17.99 14.73 19.22
CA ASP A 283 16.62 14.25 19.39
C ASP A 283 15.88 14.02 18.06
N ILE A 284 16.55 14.15 16.92
CA ILE A 284 15.96 14.19 15.58
C ILE A 284 15.10 12.97 15.18
N TYR A 285 15.30 11.81 15.82
CA TYR A 285 14.53 10.59 15.57
C TYR A 285 13.69 10.15 16.76
N SER A 286 13.56 10.97 17.81
CA SER A 286 12.84 10.60 19.03
C SER A 286 11.37 10.32 18.71
N ASP A 287 10.72 11.22 17.97
CA ASP A 287 9.32 11.06 17.57
C ASP A 287 9.17 9.98 16.49
N LEU A 288 10.07 9.98 15.49
CA LEU A 288 10.04 9.00 14.39
C LEU A 288 10.11 7.54 14.90
N MET A 289 10.85 7.29 15.98
CA MET A 289 10.89 5.96 16.60
C MET A 289 9.51 5.54 17.10
N TYR A 290 8.80 6.42 17.82
CA TYR A 290 7.47 6.12 18.33
C TYR A 290 6.42 6.06 17.22
N ASP A 291 6.51 6.91 16.20
CA ASP A 291 5.66 6.83 15.01
C ASP A 291 5.85 5.47 14.29
N ALA A 292 7.10 5.00 14.16
CA ALA A 292 7.39 3.71 13.58
C ALA A 292 6.85 2.54 14.42
N LEU A 293 6.95 2.62 15.76
CA LEU A 293 6.36 1.61 16.65
C LEU A 293 4.82 1.66 16.63
N LYS A 294 4.23 2.84 16.40
CA LYS A 294 2.78 3.00 16.31
C LYS A 294 2.16 2.25 15.13
N TYR A 295 2.95 1.97 14.09
CA TYR A 295 2.54 1.12 12.98
C TYR A 295 1.89 -0.19 13.46
N PHE A 296 2.49 -0.86 14.45
CA PHE A 296 2.00 -2.14 14.95
C PHE A 296 0.61 -2.01 15.60
N TYR A 297 0.41 -0.97 16.43
CA TYR A 297 -0.90 -0.67 17.01
C TYR A 297 -1.96 -0.45 15.91
N TYR A 298 -1.65 0.36 14.89
CA TYR A 298 -2.59 0.60 13.77
C TYR A 298 -2.92 -0.65 12.96
N ASN A 299 -2.03 -1.64 12.96
CA ASN A 299 -2.20 -2.89 12.25
C ASN A 299 -2.77 -4.03 13.11
N ARG A 300 -3.11 -3.80 14.38
CA ARG A 300 -3.76 -4.84 15.19
C ARG A 300 -5.07 -5.32 14.57
N SER A 301 -5.19 -6.63 14.39
CA SER A 301 -6.42 -7.32 14.02
C SER A 301 -7.30 -7.52 15.25
N ALA A 302 -8.61 -7.68 15.05
CA ALA A 302 -9.61 -7.91 16.09
C ALA A 302 -9.74 -6.83 17.19
N GLN A 303 -9.03 -5.71 17.04
CA GLN A 303 -9.09 -4.56 17.94
C GLN A 303 -9.49 -3.30 17.16
N PRO A 304 -10.31 -2.42 17.75
CA PRO A 304 -10.57 -1.10 17.17
C PRO A 304 -9.31 -0.24 17.30
N ILE A 305 -9.11 0.66 16.36
CA ILE A 305 -8.13 1.73 16.52
C ILE A 305 -8.88 2.90 17.14
N GLU A 306 -8.66 3.12 18.43
CA GLU A 306 -9.37 4.15 19.19
C GLU A 306 -8.72 5.54 19.07
N ALA A 307 -9.56 6.58 19.11
CA ALA A 307 -9.13 7.96 19.01
C ALA A 307 -8.15 8.37 20.13
N ALA A 308 -8.28 7.79 21.33
CA ALA A 308 -7.42 8.10 22.47
C ALA A 308 -5.93 7.76 22.23
N TYR A 309 -5.68 6.75 21.40
CA TYR A 309 -4.34 6.23 21.12
C TYR A 309 -3.88 6.55 19.70
N SER A 310 -4.70 7.23 18.89
CA SER A 310 -4.36 7.61 17.52
C SER A 310 -3.70 9.00 17.47
N HIS A 311 -2.74 9.17 16.57
CA HIS A 311 -2.14 10.47 16.24
C HIS A 311 -3.09 11.36 15.43
N ASP A 312 -3.98 10.75 14.64
CA ASP A 312 -4.96 11.45 13.80
C ASP A 312 -6.34 10.78 13.93
N PRO A 313 -7.42 11.54 14.21
CA PRO A 313 -8.78 10.99 14.26
C PRO A 313 -9.23 10.27 12.98
N SER A 314 -8.65 10.60 11.82
CA SER A 314 -8.96 9.95 10.55
C SER A 314 -8.41 8.52 10.42
N PHE A 315 -7.49 8.10 11.30
CA PHE A 315 -6.98 6.73 11.34
C PHE A 315 -7.81 5.80 12.24
N VAL A 316 -8.80 6.34 12.96
CA VAL A 316 -9.73 5.56 13.78
C VAL A 316 -10.53 4.62 12.90
N ARG A 317 -10.58 3.35 13.28
CA ARG A 317 -11.35 2.32 12.56
C ARG A 317 -11.97 1.31 13.52
N ALA A 318 -13.07 0.71 13.10
CA ALA A 318 -13.66 -0.43 13.79
C ALA A 318 -12.70 -1.64 13.78
N ALA A 319 -12.94 -2.57 14.70
CA ALA A 319 -12.24 -3.84 14.73
C ALA A 319 -12.65 -4.71 13.53
N GLY A 320 -11.68 -5.13 12.72
CA GLY A 320 -11.89 -6.16 11.69
C GLY A 320 -11.57 -7.54 12.22
N HIS A 321 -12.14 -8.57 11.61
CA HIS A 321 -11.84 -9.97 11.95
C HIS A 321 -11.99 -10.30 13.45
N THR A 322 -13.02 -9.76 14.11
CA THR A 322 -13.29 -9.95 15.55
C THR A 322 -13.66 -11.40 15.92
N ARG A 323 -13.93 -12.24 14.92
CA ARG A 323 -14.06 -13.69 15.01
C ARG A 323 -13.43 -14.31 13.77
N ASP A 324 -12.12 -14.54 13.79
CA ASP A 324 -11.37 -15.11 12.66
C ASP A 324 -11.21 -16.63 12.80
N VAL A 325 -12.32 -17.35 12.57
CA VAL A 325 -12.33 -18.82 12.52
C VAL A 325 -12.06 -19.26 11.09
N ALA A 326 -10.79 -19.53 10.80
CA ALA A 326 -10.32 -19.82 9.45
C ALA A 326 -10.26 -21.33 9.19
N LYS A 327 -10.69 -21.74 8.00
CA LYS A 327 -10.64 -23.14 7.55
C LYS A 327 -9.28 -23.45 6.92
N CYS A 328 -8.65 -24.55 7.31
CA CYS A 328 -7.44 -25.04 6.67
C CYS A 328 -7.73 -25.49 5.23
N VAL A 329 -7.09 -24.85 4.25
CA VAL A 329 -7.23 -25.12 2.82
C VAL A 329 -5.85 -25.34 2.21
N GLU A 330 -5.69 -26.41 1.44
CA GLU A 330 -4.44 -26.81 0.79
C GLU A 330 -3.74 -25.68 0.01
N PHE A 331 -2.42 -25.78 -0.08
CA PHE A 331 -1.66 -25.13 -1.14
C PHE A 331 -1.91 -25.88 -2.45
N LYS A 332 -2.69 -25.30 -3.38
CA LYS A 332 -3.00 -25.92 -4.67
C LYS A 332 -1.75 -26.17 -5.52
N GLU A 333 -0.72 -25.37 -5.28
CA GLU A 333 0.56 -25.36 -5.96
C GLU A 333 1.54 -26.40 -5.39
N SER A 334 1.28 -26.94 -4.19
CA SER A 334 2.14 -27.92 -3.54
C SER A 334 1.80 -29.35 -3.99
N ARG A 335 2.85 -30.16 -4.19
CA ARG A 335 2.71 -31.62 -4.36
C ARG A 335 2.58 -32.36 -3.04
N ASP A 336 3.05 -31.77 -1.95
CA ASP A 336 2.87 -32.29 -0.60
C ASP A 336 1.52 -31.83 -0.06
N THR A 337 0.52 -32.71 -0.15
CA THR A 337 -0.83 -32.42 0.35
C THR A 337 -0.89 -32.65 1.86
N TYR A 338 -1.39 -31.65 2.57
CA TYR A 338 -1.55 -31.72 4.01
C TYR A 338 -2.61 -32.77 4.38
N GLY A 339 -3.76 -32.77 3.71
CA GLY A 339 -4.84 -33.73 3.88
C GLY A 339 -5.62 -33.60 5.19
N GLY A 340 -5.33 -32.57 6.00
CA GLY A 340 -6.07 -32.24 7.21
C GLY A 340 -7.10 -31.14 6.95
N THR A 341 -8.36 -31.40 7.30
CA THR A 341 -9.42 -30.39 7.26
C THR A 341 -9.86 -30.08 8.68
N HIS A 342 -9.58 -28.85 9.12
CA HIS A 342 -9.99 -28.32 10.41
C HIS A 342 -10.11 -26.80 10.33
N SER A 343 -10.73 -26.21 11.35
CA SER A 343 -10.79 -24.76 11.51
C SER A 343 -10.16 -24.38 12.84
N LEU A 344 -9.44 -23.26 12.87
CA LEU A 344 -8.88 -22.70 14.09
C LEU A 344 -9.42 -21.28 14.26
N ASP A 345 -9.71 -20.91 15.51
CA ASP A 345 -9.87 -19.51 15.87
C ASP A 345 -8.48 -18.90 16.03
N VAL A 346 -8.11 -18.06 15.07
CA VAL A 346 -6.80 -17.42 14.99
C VAL A 346 -6.93 -15.90 15.13
N THR A 347 -7.95 -15.43 15.86
CA THR A 347 -8.23 -14.00 16.10
C THR A 347 -7.07 -13.29 16.81
N GLY A 348 -6.68 -12.08 16.38
CA GLY A 348 -5.61 -11.26 17.00
C GLY A 348 -4.36 -11.04 16.12
N GLY A 349 -3.23 -10.63 16.70
CA GLY A 349 -1.99 -10.34 15.95
C GLY A 349 -2.08 -9.11 15.04
N TRP A 350 -1.11 -8.95 14.14
CA TRP A 350 -1.03 -7.81 13.23
C TRP A 350 -1.39 -8.20 11.79
N TYR A 351 -2.16 -7.34 11.12
CA TYR A 351 -2.19 -7.30 9.67
C TYR A 351 -0.79 -7.00 9.14
N ASP A 352 -0.38 -7.71 8.10
CA ASP A 352 1.02 -7.81 7.70
C ASP A 352 1.49 -6.66 6.82
N ALA A 353 0.61 -6.16 5.95
CA ALA A 353 0.95 -5.13 4.99
C ALA A 353 -0.27 -4.26 4.64
N GLY A 354 -0.48 -4.01 3.35
CA GLY A 354 -1.66 -3.28 2.86
C GLY A 354 -2.93 -4.14 2.80
N ASP A 355 -2.82 -5.44 3.05
CA ASP A 355 -3.91 -6.41 3.13
C ASP A 355 -4.20 -6.87 4.56
N TYR A 356 -5.24 -7.70 4.71
CA TYR A 356 -5.70 -8.20 5.99
C TYR A 356 -5.26 -9.64 6.29
N GLY A 357 -4.25 -10.14 5.56
CA GLY A 357 -3.55 -11.36 5.87
C GLY A 357 -2.60 -11.21 7.05
N ARG A 358 -2.30 -12.34 7.68
CA ARG A 358 -1.41 -12.46 8.85
C ARG A 358 -0.55 -13.71 8.65
N TYR A 359 0.77 -13.58 8.76
CA TYR A 359 1.72 -14.54 8.22
C TYR A 359 2.79 -14.84 9.27
N VAL A 360 2.91 -16.09 9.69
CA VAL A 360 3.79 -16.46 10.82
C VAL A 360 5.27 -16.25 10.50
N VAL A 361 5.67 -16.44 9.23
CA VAL A 361 7.07 -16.22 8.81
C VAL A 361 7.45 -14.74 8.95
N ASN A 362 6.67 -13.84 8.37
CA ASN A 362 6.98 -12.41 8.42
C ASN A 362 6.69 -11.80 9.81
N GLY A 363 5.60 -12.22 10.46
CA GLY A 363 5.27 -11.86 11.84
C GLY A 363 6.31 -12.33 12.85
N GLY A 364 6.91 -13.51 12.61
CA GLY A 364 7.99 -14.07 13.42
C GLY A 364 9.19 -13.13 13.49
N ILE A 365 9.76 -12.76 12.34
CA ILE A 365 10.91 -11.85 12.29
C ILE A 365 10.55 -10.42 12.77
N ALA A 366 9.33 -9.96 12.54
CA ALA A 366 8.85 -8.67 13.04
C ALA A 366 8.80 -8.64 14.57
N ALA A 367 8.14 -9.62 15.19
CA ALA A 367 8.07 -9.77 16.64
C ALA A 367 9.47 -9.92 17.26
N TRP A 368 10.31 -10.76 16.67
CA TRP A 368 11.70 -10.92 17.10
C TRP A 368 12.50 -9.62 17.03
N THR A 369 12.33 -8.83 15.97
CA THR A 369 13.06 -7.55 15.82
C THR A 369 12.69 -6.57 16.93
N LEU A 370 11.41 -6.46 17.28
CA LEU A 370 10.94 -5.61 18.37
C LEU A 370 11.45 -6.10 19.73
N MET A 371 11.38 -7.40 19.99
CA MET A 371 11.92 -7.99 21.22
C MET A 371 13.43 -7.83 21.32
N ASN A 372 14.18 -8.05 20.23
CA ASN A 372 15.62 -7.88 20.19
C ASN A 372 16.03 -6.41 20.37
N GLN A 373 15.24 -5.46 19.84
CA GLN A 373 15.42 -4.05 20.14
C GLN A 373 15.30 -3.77 21.64
N TYR A 374 14.29 -4.34 22.30
CA TYR A 374 14.11 -4.23 23.76
C TYR A 374 15.26 -4.89 24.53
N GLU A 375 15.58 -6.15 24.26
CA GLU A 375 16.64 -6.92 24.93
C GLU A 375 18.01 -6.22 24.80
N ARG A 376 18.31 -5.71 23.60
CA ARG A 376 19.50 -4.90 23.36
C ARG A 376 19.49 -3.59 24.14
N ALA A 377 18.33 -2.94 24.28
CA ALA A 377 18.22 -1.72 25.06
C ALA A 377 18.50 -1.98 26.54
N VAL A 378 17.93 -3.06 27.09
CA VAL A 378 18.19 -3.51 28.47
C VAL A 378 19.67 -3.78 28.70
N SER A 379 20.33 -4.55 27.82
CA SER A 379 21.76 -4.89 27.97
C SER A 379 22.70 -3.68 27.92
N HIS A 380 22.23 -2.55 27.38
CA HIS A 380 22.96 -1.28 27.34
C HIS A 380 22.42 -0.20 28.29
N GLY A 381 21.47 -0.51 29.17
CA GLY A 381 20.86 0.46 30.10
C GLY A 381 20.11 1.61 29.40
N ARG A 382 19.44 1.28 28.29
CA ARG A 382 18.67 2.21 27.43
C ARG A 382 17.20 1.80 27.28
N ASP A 383 16.74 0.89 28.11
CA ASP A 383 15.38 0.38 28.16
C ASP A 383 14.32 1.45 28.44
N LYS A 384 14.69 2.59 29.06
CA LYS A 384 13.81 3.75 29.33
C LYS A 384 13.00 4.29 28.13
N TYR A 385 13.37 3.94 26.89
CA TYR A 385 12.66 4.34 25.68
C TYR A 385 11.50 3.40 25.30
N TYR A 386 11.38 2.27 26.01
CA TYR A 386 10.45 1.18 25.69
C TYR A 386 9.65 0.71 26.90
N VAL A 387 9.85 1.34 28.06
CA VAL A 387 9.14 1.03 29.31
C VAL A 387 7.66 1.45 29.23
N ASP A 388 6.91 1.09 30.26
CA ASP A 388 5.52 1.49 30.46
C ASP A 388 5.30 3.01 30.22
N ASN A 389 4.19 3.38 29.58
CA ASN A 389 3.77 4.75 29.25
C ASN A 389 4.67 5.50 28.24
N THR A 390 5.29 4.80 27.29
CA THR A 390 6.14 5.41 26.25
C THR A 390 5.51 5.43 24.85
N MET A 391 4.58 4.52 24.53
CA MET A 391 4.04 4.32 23.18
C MET A 391 2.58 4.78 22.98
N ASN A 392 1.90 5.20 24.05
CA ASN A 392 0.50 5.65 24.03
C ASN A 392 -0.44 4.57 23.46
N ILE A 393 -0.38 3.35 23.95
CA ILE A 393 -1.22 2.22 23.52
C ILE A 393 -2.25 1.88 24.62
N PRO A 394 -3.30 1.09 24.34
CA PRO A 394 -4.30 0.74 25.35
C PRO A 394 -3.73 0.13 26.64
N GLU A 395 -2.60 -0.56 26.51
CA GLU A 395 -1.90 -1.21 27.61
C GLU A 395 -1.04 -0.26 28.47
N SER A 396 -0.74 0.95 27.98
CA SER A 396 0.07 1.93 28.73
C SER A 396 -0.55 2.22 30.10
N GLY A 397 0.25 2.03 31.16
CA GLY A 397 -0.13 2.14 32.57
C GLY A 397 -0.27 0.80 33.29
N ASN A 398 -0.03 -0.33 32.61
CA ASN A 398 -0.18 -1.68 33.18
C ASN A 398 1.09 -2.21 33.89
N ARG A 399 2.18 -1.44 33.92
CA ARG A 399 3.51 -1.81 34.45
C ARG A 399 4.29 -2.85 33.64
N VAL A 400 3.91 -3.06 32.38
CA VAL A 400 4.66 -3.84 31.39
C VAL A 400 5.37 -2.84 30.46
N PRO A 401 6.58 -3.14 29.96
CA PRO A 401 7.18 -2.32 28.92
C PRO A 401 6.26 -2.26 27.69
N ASP A 402 5.82 -1.07 27.29
CA ASP A 402 4.85 -0.88 26.18
C ASP A 402 5.29 -1.62 24.88
N LEU A 403 6.59 -1.72 24.62
CA LEU A 403 7.10 -2.45 23.46
C LEU A 403 6.81 -3.97 23.54
N LEU A 404 6.84 -4.54 24.74
CA LEU A 404 6.46 -5.94 24.95
C LEU A 404 4.94 -6.13 24.92
N ASP A 405 4.17 -5.16 25.42
CA ASP A 405 2.71 -5.17 25.25
C ASP A 405 2.31 -5.17 23.77
N GLU A 406 3.00 -4.39 22.93
CA GLU A 406 2.71 -4.39 21.50
C GLU A 406 3.04 -5.73 20.83
N VAL A 407 4.12 -6.41 21.24
CA VAL A 407 4.52 -7.72 20.69
C VAL A 407 3.59 -8.86 21.14
N ARG A 408 3.02 -8.77 22.35
CA ARG A 408 2.21 -9.85 22.95
C ARG A 408 1.06 -10.33 22.04
N PRO A 409 0.22 -9.48 21.43
CA PRO A 409 -0.82 -9.90 20.48
C PRO A 409 -0.31 -10.77 19.33
N GLU A 410 0.90 -10.53 18.83
CA GLU A 410 1.48 -11.32 17.73
C GLU A 410 1.98 -12.69 18.22
N LEU A 411 2.60 -12.74 19.40
CA LEU A 411 2.96 -14.01 20.05
C LEU A 411 1.71 -14.87 20.32
N GLU A 412 0.64 -14.25 20.84
CA GLU A 412 -0.65 -14.92 21.06
C GLU A 412 -1.29 -15.42 19.75
N PHE A 413 -1.16 -14.67 18.67
CA PHE A 413 -1.56 -15.13 17.34
C PHE A 413 -0.75 -16.35 16.89
N MET A 414 0.58 -16.32 16.99
CA MET A 414 1.44 -17.44 16.61
C MET A 414 1.16 -18.71 17.43
N LEU A 415 0.83 -18.57 18.72
CA LEU A 415 0.36 -19.70 19.55
C LEU A 415 -0.92 -20.33 18.99
N LYS A 416 -1.90 -19.52 18.59
CA LYS A 416 -3.17 -20.00 17.98
C LYS A 416 -2.95 -20.67 16.62
N MET A 417 -1.85 -20.34 15.93
CA MET A 417 -1.49 -20.93 14.64
C MET A 417 -0.83 -22.32 14.77
N GLN A 418 -0.48 -22.76 15.98
CA GLN A 418 0.12 -24.07 16.21
C GLN A 418 -0.90 -25.20 16.02
N VAL A 419 -0.54 -26.21 15.23
CA VAL A 419 -1.41 -27.33 14.87
C VAL A 419 -1.71 -28.18 16.13
N PRO A 420 -2.99 -28.33 16.53
CA PRO A 420 -3.33 -29.09 17.72
C PRO A 420 -2.96 -30.58 17.65
N SER A 421 -2.76 -31.20 18.82
CA SER A 421 -2.24 -32.56 18.96
C SER A 421 -3.07 -33.67 18.29
N ASN A 422 -4.34 -33.41 18.00
CA ASN A 422 -5.26 -34.34 17.34
C ASN A 422 -5.25 -34.25 15.81
N TYR A 423 -4.42 -33.39 15.22
CA TYR A 423 -4.30 -33.23 13.77
C TYR A 423 -2.93 -33.73 13.25
N LYS A 424 -2.87 -34.02 11.95
CA LYS A 424 -1.62 -34.37 11.26
C LYS A 424 -0.62 -33.22 11.40
N ARG A 425 0.68 -33.52 11.55
CA ARG A 425 1.72 -32.50 11.80
C ARG A 425 1.46 -31.67 13.07
N ALA A 426 0.86 -32.29 14.10
CA ALA A 426 0.75 -31.73 15.44
C ALA A 426 2.05 -31.05 15.88
N GLY A 427 1.93 -29.86 16.45
CA GLY A 427 3.04 -29.03 16.91
C GLY A 427 3.71 -28.17 15.84
N MET A 428 3.55 -28.48 14.54
CA MET A 428 3.94 -27.55 13.49
C MET A 428 3.02 -26.31 13.51
N VAL A 429 3.40 -25.25 12.79
CA VAL A 429 2.65 -23.99 12.79
C VAL A 429 2.16 -23.66 11.39
N HIS A 430 0.87 -23.33 11.29
CA HIS A 430 0.21 -22.88 10.07
C HIS A 430 0.93 -21.68 9.45
N HIS A 431 1.11 -21.68 8.13
CA HIS A 431 1.96 -20.68 7.49
C HIS A 431 1.37 -19.27 7.52
N LYS A 432 0.07 -19.15 7.24
CA LYS A 432 -0.64 -17.88 7.13
C LYS A 432 -2.15 -18.04 7.24
N VAL A 433 -2.84 -16.95 7.59
CA VAL A 433 -4.29 -16.80 7.49
C VAL A 433 -4.62 -15.51 6.74
N HIS A 434 -5.54 -15.59 5.77
CA HIS A 434 -5.90 -14.45 4.92
C HIS A 434 -7.27 -14.69 4.27
N ASP A 435 -7.74 -13.73 3.47
CA ASP A 435 -8.97 -13.89 2.69
C ASP A 435 -8.80 -14.93 1.59
N ASP A 436 -9.89 -15.58 1.17
CA ASP A 436 -9.87 -16.53 0.05
C ASP A 436 -9.36 -15.91 -1.26
N ARG A 437 -9.45 -14.58 -1.41
CA ARG A 437 -9.01 -13.77 -2.55
C ARG A 437 -8.65 -12.33 -2.13
N TRP A 438 -7.85 -11.64 -2.95
CA TRP A 438 -7.42 -10.27 -2.66
C TRP A 438 -8.62 -9.32 -2.66
N THR A 439 -8.59 -8.36 -1.73
CA THR A 439 -9.53 -7.25 -1.69
C THR A 439 -9.02 -6.08 -2.54
N ALA A 440 -9.95 -5.23 -2.98
CA ALA A 440 -9.59 -3.96 -3.58
C ALA A 440 -9.22 -2.94 -2.50
N LEU A 441 -8.42 -1.93 -2.87
CA LEU A 441 -8.06 -0.82 -1.98
C LEU A 441 -9.29 0.02 -1.58
N GLY A 442 -9.19 0.69 -0.43
CA GLY A 442 -10.22 1.61 0.08
C GLY A 442 -11.33 0.93 0.88
N LEU A 443 -11.13 -0.32 1.28
CA LEU A 443 -11.99 -1.08 2.17
C LEU A 443 -11.32 -1.18 3.53
N ALA A 444 -11.95 -0.78 4.63
CA ALA A 444 -11.36 -0.94 5.97
C ALA A 444 -11.54 -2.39 6.49
N PRO A 445 -10.71 -2.89 7.43
CA PRO A 445 -10.82 -4.27 7.90
C PRO A 445 -12.16 -4.58 8.60
N GLY A 446 -12.79 -3.57 9.20
CA GLY A 446 -14.11 -3.71 9.85
C GLY A 446 -15.28 -3.80 8.86
N ASP A 447 -15.07 -3.36 7.62
CA ASP A 447 -16.07 -3.37 6.55
C ASP A 447 -15.99 -4.65 5.70
N ASP A 448 -15.00 -5.51 5.98
CA ASP A 448 -14.72 -6.76 5.23
C ASP A 448 -15.25 -8.01 5.94
N ALA A 449 -16.30 -7.86 6.75
CA ALA A 449 -16.75 -8.88 7.70
C ALA A 449 -17.32 -10.18 7.08
N ASP A 450 -17.67 -10.16 5.78
CA ASP A 450 -18.33 -11.29 5.10
C ASP A 450 -17.37 -12.18 4.28
N ARG A 451 -16.06 -11.92 4.31
CA ARG A 451 -15.07 -12.72 3.55
C ARG A 451 -14.81 -14.07 4.18
N GLU A 452 -14.61 -15.08 3.34
CA GLU A 452 -14.14 -16.38 3.80
C GLU A 452 -12.65 -16.27 4.17
N ARG A 453 -12.35 -16.62 5.42
CA ARG A 453 -10.99 -16.64 5.95
C ARG A 453 -10.39 -18.03 5.81
N VAL A 454 -9.25 -18.11 5.16
CA VAL A 454 -8.54 -19.36 4.88
C VAL A 454 -7.23 -19.42 5.65
N LEU A 455 -7.01 -20.57 6.28
CA LEU A 455 -5.78 -20.93 6.95
C LEU A 455 -4.96 -21.81 5.98
N LYS A 456 -3.67 -21.54 5.83
CA LYS A 456 -2.80 -22.36 4.98
C LYS A 456 -2.08 -23.44 5.77
N PRO A 457 -1.73 -24.59 5.15
CA PRO A 457 -1.07 -25.70 5.81
C PRO A 457 0.19 -25.28 6.59
N PRO A 458 0.59 -26.05 7.61
CA PRO A 458 1.81 -25.77 8.34
C PRO A 458 3.06 -25.96 7.47
N THR A 459 4.09 -25.16 7.77
CA THR A 459 5.38 -25.20 7.08
C THR A 459 6.53 -25.20 8.09
N THR A 460 7.68 -25.72 7.70
CA THR A 460 8.86 -25.80 8.56
C THR A 460 9.35 -24.40 8.93
N ALA A 461 9.42 -23.46 7.98
CA ALA A 461 9.80 -22.07 8.22
C ALA A 461 8.90 -21.40 9.27
N ALA A 462 7.56 -21.46 9.11
CA ALA A 462 6.62 -20.89 10.08
C ALA A 462 6.74 -21.54 11.46
N THR A 463 6.98 -22.85 11.50
CA THR A 463 7.16 -23.59 12.76
C THR A 463 8.39 -23.12 13.51
N LEU A 464 9.50 -22.93 12.80
CA LEU A 464 10.77 -22.49 13.39
C LEU A 464 10.77 -20.99 13.75
N ASN A 465 10.10 -20.15 12.96
CA ASN A 465 9.85 -18.74 13.30
C ASN A 465 9.09 -18.61 14.62
N MET A 466 8.01 -19.38 14.78
CA MET A 466 7.27 -19.42 16.05
C MET A 466 8.15 -19.95 17.20
N ALA A 467 8.95 -21.00 16.97
CA ALA A 467 9.85 -21.53 18.00
C ALA A 467 10.87 -20.48 18.46
N ALA A 468 11.48 -19.76 17.53
CA ALA A 468 12.46 -18.73 17.81
C ALA A 468 11.84 -17.54 18.58
N SER A 469 10.74 -16.99 18.07
CA SER A 469 10.06 -15.84 18.67
C SER A 469 9.43 -16.18 20.02
N ALA A 470 8.84 -17.37 20.18
CA ALA A 470 8.29 -17.79 21.46
C ALA A 470 9.40 -18.10 22.51
N ALA A 471 10.53 -18.68 22.10
CA ALA A 471 11.68 -18.85 23.00
C ALA A 471 12.22 -17.49 23.50
N MET A 472 12.32 -16.49 22.62
CA MET A 472 12.68 -15.13 23.00
C MET A 472 11.64 -14.46 23.89
N GLY A 473 10.37 -14.54 23.52
CA GLY A 473 9.28 -14.02 24.32
C GLY A 473 9.30 -14.61 25.73
N SER A 474 9.50 -15.92 25.85
CA SER A 474 9.52 -16.59 27.16
C SER A 474 10.51 -15.95 28.14
N ARG A 475 11.77 -15.74 27.74
CA ARG A 475 12.77 -15.14 28.64
C ARG A 475 12.53 -13.65 28.92
N LEU A 476 11.89 -12.92 28.00
CA LEU A 476 11.56 -11.50 28.22
C LEU A 476 10.33 -11.32 29.11
N PHE A 477 9.39 -12.26 29.08
CA PHE A 477 8.19 -12.24 29.91
C PHE A 477 8.35 -12.99 31.24
N GLU A 478 9.47 -13.66 31.51
CA GLU A 478 9.65 -14.52 32.69
C GLU A 478 9.33 -13.80 34.02
N GLU A 479 9.81 -12.57 34.20
CA GLU A 479 9.57 -11.77 35.41
C GLU A 479 8.28 -10.91 35.33
N ILE A 480 7.68 -10.81 34.15
CA ILE A 480 6.52 -9.93 33.86
C ILE A 480 5.22 -10.72 33.98
N ASP A 481 5.13 -11.83 33.25
CA ASP A 481 4.00 -12.75 33.20
C ASP A 481 4.55 -14.19 33.10
N PRO A 482 4.92 -14.81 34.24
CA PRO A 482 5.50 -16.15 34.25
C PRO A 482 4.60 -17.22 33.63
N SER A 483 3.28 -17.02 33.67
CA SER A 483 2.34 -17.98 33.06
C SER A 483 2.46 -17.95 31.54
N PHE A 484 2.43 -16.75 30.96
CA PHE A 484 2.61 -16.57 29.53
C PHE A 484 4.01 -16.99 29.07
N ALA A 485 5.05 -16.67 29.84
CA ALA A 485 6.40 -17.12 29.56
C ALA A 485 6.52 -18.66 29.49
N ASN A 486 5.87 -19.37 30.42
CA ASN A 486 5.86 -20.84 30.42
C ASN A 486 5.07 -21.42 29.25
N GLU A 487 3.97 -20.79 28.86
CA GLU A 487 3.20 -21.16 27.66
C GLU A 487 4.07 -21.04 26.40
N LEU A 488 4.76 -19.90 26.25
CA LEU A 488 5.64 -19.63 25.12
C LEU A 488 6.76 -20.66 24.97
N ILE A 489 7.51 -20.95 26.04
CA ILE A 489 8.62 -21.92 25.93
C ILE A 489 8.12 -23.35 25.68
N SER A 490 6.99 -23.73 26.30
CA SER A 490 6.38 -25.04 26.06
C SER A 490 5.99 -25.20 24.59
N ALA A 491 5.37 -24.15 24.02
CA ALA A 491 4.96 -24.15 22.63
C ALA A 491 6.16 -24.13 21.67
N ALA A 492 7.23 -23.41 22.02
CA ALA A 492 8.48 -23.36 21.26
C ALA A 492 9.19 -24.73 21.19
N GLU A 493 9.27 -25.46 22.32
CA GLU A 493 9.86 -26.80 22.35
C GLU A 493 9.04 -27.82 21.53
N VAL A 494 7.71 -27.70 21.58
CA VAL A 494 6.80 -28.52 20.74
C VAL A 494 7.01 -28.21 19.26
N ALA A 495 7.12 -26.93 18.90
CA ALA A 495 7.37 -26.50 17.52
C ALA A 495 8.72 -26.99 17.01
N TRP A 496 9.79 -26.85 17.81
CA TRP A 496 11.12 -27.39 17.48
C TRP A 496 11.08 -28.89 17.19
N ALA A 497 10.50 -29.68 18.10
CA ALA A 497 10.40 -31.13 17.91
C ALA A 497 9.59 -31.49 16.66
N ALA A 498 8.51 -30.75 16.37
CA ALA A 498 7.70 -30.96 15.18
C ALA A 498 8.45 -30.58 13.89
N ALA A 499 9.23 -29.50 13.89
CA ALA A 499 10.06 -29.08 12.76
C ALA A 499 11.17 -30.11 12.47
N VAL A 500 11.86 -30.62 13.49
CA VAL A 500 12.87 -31.69 13.33
C VAL A 500 12.27 -32.94 12.70
N ALA A 501 11.04 -33.30 13.07
CA ALA A 501 10.32 -34.42 12.48
C ALA A 501 9.79 -34.15 11.05
N ASN A 502 9.67 -32.88 10.67
CA ASN A 502 9.13 -32.44 9.38
C ASN A 502 10.02 -31.32 8.77
N PRO A 503 11.29 -31.62 8.43
CA PRO A 503 12.31 -30.59 8.18
C PRO A 503 12.20 -29.93 6.79
N SER A 504 11.30 -30.39 5.92
CA SER A 504 11.25 -29.96 4.52
C SER A 504 9.82 -29.77 4.01
N ILE A 505 8.98 -29.11 4.81
CA ILE A 505 7.61 -28.75 4.45
C ILE A 505 7.58 -27.28 4.09
N TYR A 506 7.54 -26.98 2.79
CA TYR A 506 7.77 -25.65 2.27
C TYR A 506 6.48 -24.96 1.80
N ALA A 507 6.43 -23.63 1.95
CA ALA A 507 5.42 -22.81 1.30
C ALA A 507 5.80 -22.59 -0.18
N PRO A 508 4.91 -22.81 -1.14
CA PRO A 508 5.21 -22.52 -2.55
C PRO A 508 5.33 -21.01 -2.81
N PHE A 509 6.34 -20.61 -3.60
CA PHE A 509 6.51 -19.23 -4.08
C PHE A 509 5.30 -18.68 -4.87
N THR A 510 4.49 -19.57 -5.44
CA THR A 510 3.36 -19.21 -6.31
C THR A 510 2.00 -19.23 -5.59
N ALA A 511 1.95 -19.49 -4.28
CA ALA A 511 0.71 -19.53 -3.50
C ALA A 511 0.21 -18.12 -3.13
N THR A 512 -0.12 -17.31 -4.15
CA THR A 512 -0.38 -15.86 -4.06
C THR A 512 -1.86 -15.48 -3.98
N MET A 513 -2.78 -16.45 -4.09
CA MET A 513 -4.21 -16.19 -4.07
C MET A 513 -4.66 -15.71 -2.68
N GLY A 514 -5.13 -14.46 -2.60
CA GLY A 514 -5.69 -13.87 -1.39
C GLY A 514 -4.70 -13.47 -0.31
N GLY A 515 -3.40 -13.66 -0.54
CA GLY A 515 -2.36 -13.26 0.40
C GLY A 515 -0.97 -13.56 -0.12
N GLY A 516 0.03 -12.80 0.35
CA GLY A 516 1.44 -12.94 -0.04
C GLY A 516 1.97 -14.37 0.18
N PRO A 517 2.78 -14.93 -0.72
CA PRO A 517 3.14 -16.34 -0.66
C PRO A 517 4.06 -16.65 0.52
N TYR A 518 4.98 -15.72 0.85
CA TYR A 518 6.10 -15.94 1.80
C TYR A 518 6.75 -17.32 1.60
N GLY A 519 6.89 -17.71 0.33
CA GLY A 519 7.44 -18.99 -0.08
C GLY A 519 8.94 -19.03 0.22
N ASP A 520 9.36 -20.18 0.72
CA ASP A 520 10.75 -20.48 1.06
C ASP A 520 10.96 -22.00 0.99
N ASP A 521 12.03 -22.42 0.32
CA ASP A 521 12.43 -23.81 0.11
C ASP A 521 13.78 -24.17 0.76
N TYR A 522 14.32 -23.28 1.61
CA TYR A 522 15.56 -23.48 2.35
C TYR A 522 15.44 -22.94 3.78
N VAL A 523 15.41 -23.85 4.75
CA VAL A 523 15.07 -23.51 6.16
C VAL A 523 16.22 -23.74 7.16
N GLU A 524 17.46 -23.87 6.69
CA GLU A 524 18.59 -24.12 7.60
C GLU A 524 18.89 -22.90 8.47
N ASP A 525 18.64 -21.69 7.96
CA ASP A 525 18.76 -20.45 8.72
C ASP A 525 17.67 -20.32 9.79
N GLU A 526 16.42 -20.72 9.52
CA GLU A 526 15.40 -20.82 10.57
C GLU A 526 15.75 -21.88 11.62
N PHE A 527 16.31 -23.03 11.21
CA PHE A 527 16.75 -24.04 12.16
C PHE A 527 17.85 -23.49 13.07
N TYR A 528 18.83 -22.80 12.48
CA TYR A 528 19.90 -22.15 13.23
C TYR A 528 19.36 -21.09 14.20
N TRP A 529 18.46 -20.22 13.72
CA TRP A 529 17.88 -19.16 14.52
C TRP A 529 17.04 -19.71 15.68
N ALA A 530 16.12 -20.65 15.43
CA ALA A 530 15.31 -21.28 16.47
C ALA A 530 16.18 -22.01 17.50
N ALA A 531 17.21 -22.75 17.05
CA ALA A 531 18.15 -23.41 17.94
C ALA A 531 18.91 -22.41 18.82
N ALA A 532 19.34 -21.27 18.26
CA ALA A 532 20.01 -20.22 19.01
C ALA A 532 19.10 -19.63 20.09
N GLU A 533 17.87 -19.25 19.75
CA GLU A 533 16.92 -18.69 20.72
C GLU A 533 16.54 -19.69 21.82
N LEU A 534 16.28 -20.95 21.46
CA LEU A 534 16.01 -22.03 22.43
C LEU A 534 17.21 -22.28 23.34
N TYR A 535 18.43 -22.27 22.80
CA TYR A 535 19.65 -22.45 23.58
C TYR A 535 19.86 -21.28 24.55
N ILE A 536 19.70 -20.04 24.09
CA ILE A 536 19.83 -18.83 24.93
C ILE A 536 18.81 -18.86 26.07
N THR A 537 17.57 -19.25 25.78
CA THR A 537 16.49 -19.28 26.79
C THR A 537 16.60 -20.46 27.76
N THR A 538 16.99 -21.65 27.30
CA THR A 538 16.90 -22.88 28.11
C THR A 538 18.23 -23.45 28.59
N GLY A 539 19.34 -23.12 27.92
CA GLY A 539 20.66 -23.73 28.14
C GLY A 539 20.75 -25.23 27.81
N LYS A 540 19.70 -25.84 27.23
CA LYS A 540 19.69 -27.27 26.88
C LYS A 540 20.59 -27.52 25.67
N SER A 541 21.35 -28.61 25.68
CA SER A 541 21.96 -29.13 24.45
C SER A 541 20.85 -29.59 23.50
N THR A 542 20.87 -29.10 22.26
CA THR A 542 19.92 -29.44 21.20
C THR A 542 19.81 -30.92 20.91
#